data_AF-A0A232EGX8-F1
#
_entry.id   AF-A0A232EGX8-F1
#
_cell.length_a   1.000
_cell.length_b   1.000
_cell.length_c   1.000
_cell.angle_alpha   90.00
_cell.angle_beta   90.00
_cell.angle_gamma   90.00
#
_symmetry.space_group_name_H-M   'P 1'
#
loop_
_entity.id
_entity.type
_entity.pdbx_description
1 polymer ?
#
loop_
_entity_poly.entity_id
_entity_poly.type
_entity_poly.pdbx_seq_one_letter_code
_entity_poly.pdbx_strand_id
1 'polypeptide(L)'
;MYCDITDCIVRLHIPEKLRQAAVDTVHGLLHPSGRGTMRTLKSKYSWPAIKKASLKWTKECIECQRVKKDCTALTTATAIFNNCISHYSSPLICTSDQGPQFRATIFKAFTRFLSSHKTRTSPYHPASNGIIERWHDMLP
;
A
#
# COMPACT_ATOMS: atom_id res chain seq x y z
N MET A 1 33.88 -16.76 7.79
CA MET A 1 32.39 -16.75 7.74
C MET A 1 31.92 -16.13 9.05
N TYR A 2 31.28 -14.95 9.04
CA TYR A 2 30.74 -14.33 10.25
C TYR A 2 29.25 -14.64 10.33
N CYS A 3 28.82 -15.31 11.40
CA CYS A 3 27.43 -15.68 11.65
C CYS A 3 26.89 -14.82 12.81
N ASP A 4 25.72 -14.24 12.61
CA ASP A 4 24.98 -13.53 13.65
C ASP A 4 24.04 -14.54 14.32
N ILE A 5 24.17 -14.73 15.64
CA ILE A 5 23.40 -15.68 16.46
C ILE A 5 22.46 -14.89 17.39
N THR A 6 21.79 -13.88 16.85
CA THR A 6 20.68 -13.21 17.53
C THR A 6 19.39 -14.04 17.38
N ASP A 7 18.65 -14.21 18.48
CA ASP A 7 17.34 -14.88 18.54
C ASP A 7 17.32 -16.36 18.14
N CYS A 8 18.41 -17.11 18.36
CA CYS A 8 18.55 -18.53 17.97
C CYS A 8 18.42 -18.80 16.46
N ILE A 9 18.57 -17.78 15.62
CA ILE A 9 18.52 -17.89 14.15
C ILE A 9 19.91 -17.54 13.60
N VAL A 10 20.53 -18.51 12.94
CA VAL A 10 21.81 -18.29 12.24
C VAL A 10 21.55 -17.50 10.96
N ARG A 11 22.04 -16.25 10.90
CA ARG A 11 21.95 -15.41 9.70
C ARG A 11 23.33 -15.21 9.08
N LEU A 12 23.41 -15.35 7.76
CA LEU A 12 24.65 -15.11 7.03
C LEU A 12 24.92 -13.61 6.93
N HIS A 13 26.10 -13.18 7.36
CA HIS A 13 26.52 -11.79 7.16
C HIS A 13 26.89 -11.54 5.70
N ILE A 14 26.25 -10.55 5.06
CA ILE A 14 26.47 -10.24 3.64
C ILE A 14 27.37 -8.99 3.49
N PRO A 15 28.57 -9.13 2.87
CA PRO A 15 29.43 -8.02 2.52
C PRO A 15 28.73 -7.04 1.57
N GLU A 16 29.12 -5.76 1.63
CA GLU A 16 28.45 -4.69 0.89
C GLU A 16 28.29 -4.97 -0.61
N LYS A 17 29.33 -5.50 -1.25
CA LYS A 17 29.36 -5.84 -2.67
C LYS A 17 28.30 -6.87 -3.09
N LEU A 18 27.83 -7.71 -2.16
CA LEU A 18 26.86 -8.78 -2.42
C LEU A 18 25.44 -8.45 -1.94
N ARG A 19 25.24 -7.33 -1.24
CA ARG A 19 23.92 -6.94 -0.71
C ARG A 19 22.90 -6.75 -1.83
N GLN A 20 23.35 -6.21 -2.96
CA GLN A 20 22.47 -5.97 -4.09
C GLN A 20 21.97 -7.28 -4.71
N ALA A 21 22.89 -8.20 -5.02
CA ALA A 21 22.53 -9.53 -5.54
C ALA A 21 21.58 -10.30 -4.61
N ALA A 22 21.74 -10.16 -3.29
CA ALA A 22 20.81 -10.77 -2.33
C ALA A 22 19.40 -10.16 -2.41
N VAL A 23 19.28 -8.84 -2.55
CA VAL A 23 17.99 -8.15 -2.73
C VAL A 23 17.36 -8.55 -4.06
N ASP A 24 18.15 -8.63 -5.14
CA ASP A 24 17.69 -8.99 -6.48
C ASP A 24 17.11 -10.40 -6.51
N THR A 25 17.79 -11.35 -5.87
CA THR A 25 17.34 -12.73 -5.77
C THR A 25 16.02 -12.84 -5.02
N VAL A 26 15.86 -12.11 -3.91
CA VAL A 26 14.62 -12.19 -3.11
C VAL A 26 13.47 -11.41 -3.74
N HIS A 27 13.76 -10.25 -4.33
CA HIS A 27 12.73 -9.40 -4.90
C HIS A 27 12.31 -9.86 -6.31
N GLY A 28 13.26 -10.25 -7.16
CA GLY A 28 13.03 -10.57 -8.57
C GLY A 28 12.24 -11.87 -8.81
N LEU A 29 12.17 -12.78 -7.85
CA LEU A 29 11.42 -14.03 -8.01
C LEU A 29 9.91 -13.83 -8.08
N LEU A 30 9.37 -12.91 -7.28
CA LEU A 30 7.91 -12.77 -7.07
C LEU A 30 7.44 -11.31 -6.94
N HIS A 31 8.33 -10.33 -7.09
CA HIS A 31 8.06 -8.91 -6.85
C HIS A 31 7.24 -8.62 -5.57
N PRO A 32 7.59 -9.21 -4.41
CA PRO A 32 6.86 -8.95 -3.18
C PRO A 32 7.01 -7.48 -2.78
N SER A 33 6.03 -6.97 -2.03
CA SER A 33 6.12 -5.62 -1.46
C SER A 33 7.44 -5.38 -0.73
N GLY A 34 7.88 -4.12 -0.61
CA GLY A 34 9.13 -3.81 0.10
C GLY A 34 9.18 -4.35 1.54
N ARG A 35 8.01 -4.49 2.20
CA ARG A 35 7.89 -5.15 3.50
C ARG A 35 8.09 -6.67 3.40
N GLY A 36 7.51 -7.31 2.38
CA GLY A 36 7.70 -8.74 2.09
C GLY A 36 9.17 -9.05 1.79
N THR A 37 9.80 -8.28 0.90
CA THR A 37 11.24 -8.38 0.57
C THR A 37 12.10 -8.27 1.83
N MET A 38 11.85 -7.25 2.67
CA MET A 38 12.58 -7.05 3.93
C MET A 38 12.43 -8.25 4.87
N ARG A 39 11.22 -8.80 5.01
CA ARG A 39 10.94 -9.92 5.91
C ARG A 39 11.70 -11.17 5.47
N THR A 40 11.68 -11.48 4.18
CA THR A 40 12.43 -12.61 3.62
C THR A 40 13.94 -12.43 3.78
N LEU A 41 14.47 -11.22 3.52
CA LEU A 41 15.90 -10.95 3.71
C LEU A 41 16.34 -11.10 5.16
N LYS A 42 15.60 -10.52 6.11
CA LYS A 42 15.89 -10.65 7.56
C LYS A 42 15.81 -12.09 8.06
N SER A 43 15.09 -12.97 7.39
CA SER A 43 15.05 -14.39 7.77
C SER A 43 16.30 -15.17 7.38
N LYS A 44 17.06 -14.70 6.38
CA LYS A 44 18.20 -15.43 5.79
C LYS A 44 19.56 -14.75 6.03
N TYR A 45 19.57 -13.43 6.17
CA TYR A 45 20.78 -12.63 6.13
C TYR A 45 20.82 -11.56 7.22
N SER A 46 22.03 -11.14 7.59
CA SER A 46 22.28 -10.03 8.52
C SER A 46 23.21 -8.99 7.88
N TRP A 47 22.74 -7.75 7.75
CA TRP A 47 23.58 -6.58 7.45
C TRP A 47 22.87 -5.28 7.86
N PRO A 48 23.60 -4.17 8.06
CA PRO A 48 22.98 -2.89 8.40
C PRO A 48 22.05 -2.37 7.30
N ALA A 49 20.89 -1.82 7.69
CA ALA A 49 19.97 -1.14 6.79
C ALA A 49 19.26 -2.00 5.71
N ILE A 50 19.01 -3.31 5.97
CA ILE A 50 18.15 -4.18 5.13
C ILE A 50 16.83 -3.47 4.76
N LYS A 51 16.16 -2.84 5.73
CA LYS A 51 14.90 -2.11 5.51
C LYS A 51 15.04 -1.01 4.46
N LYS A 52 16.11 -0.22 4.53
CA LYS A 52 16.37 0.87 3.57
C LYS A 52 16.62 0.29 2.18
N ALA A 53 17.40 -0.78 2.08
CA ALA A 53 17.68 -1.47 0.81
C ALA A 53 16.39 -2.03 0.17
N SER A 54 15.56 -2.77 0.92
CA SER A 54 14.31 -3.33 0.40
C SER A 54 13.32 -2.26 -0.08
N LEU A 55 13.21 -1.14 0.66
CA LEU A 55 12.33 -0.03 0.29
C LEU A 55 12.86 0.74 -0.92
N LYS A 56 14.16 0.98 -1.00
CA LYS A 56 14.80 1.62 -2.17
C LYS A 56 14.56 0.76 -3.42
N TRP A 57 14.82 -0.53 -3.33
CA TRP A 57 14.70 -1.44 -4.47
C TRP A 57 13.27 -1.53 -5.01
N THR A 58 12.27 -1.61 -4.13
CA THR A 58 10.86 -1.65 -4.55
C THR A 58 10.46 -0.38 -5.32
N LYS A 59 11.08 0.78 -5.01
CA LYS A 59 10.83 2.04 -5.71
C LYS A 59 11.51 2.10 -7.08
N GLU A 60 12.67 1.45 -7.23
CA GLU A 60 13.47 1.44 -8.46
C GLU A 60 13.08 0.31 -9.42
N CYS A 61 12.37 -0.72 -8.95
CA CYS A 61 11.90 -1.84 -9.78
C CYS A 61 10.81 -1.39 -10.77
N ILE A 62 11.14 -1.43 -12.07
CA ILE A 62 10.25 -1.05 -13.18
C ILE A 62 8.94 -1.86 -13.14
N GLU A 63 9.02 -3.18 -12.99
CA GLU A 63 7.84 -4.05 -12.97
C GLU A 63 6.91 -3.68 -11.81
N CYS A 64 7.45 -3.43 -10.61
CA CYS A 64 6.66 -2.94 -9.47
C CYS A 64 6.05 -1.57 -9.74
N GLN A 65 6.78 -0.65 -10.38
CA GLN A 65 6.25 0.68 -10.67
C GLN A 65 5.15 0.62 -11.75
N ARG A 66 5.24 -0.28 -12.73
CA ARG A 66 4.23 -0.45 -13.78
C ARG A 66 2.88 -0.95 -13.25
N VAL A 67 2.90 -1.87 -12.29
CA VAL A 67 1.67 -2.43 -11.69
C VAL A 67 1.13 -1.62 -10.52
N LYS A 68 1.90 -0.64 -10.03
CA LYS A 68 1.49 0.18 -8.89
C LYS A 68 0.31 1.06 -9.27
N LYS A 69 -0.86 0.72 -8.74
CA LYS A 69 -2.06 1.56 -8.86
C LYS A 69 -1.81 2.92 -8.21
N ASP A 70 -2.15 3.99 -8.92
CA ASP A 70 -2.20 5.32 -8.32
C ASP A 70 -3.43 5.41 -7.40
N CYS A 71 -3.20 5.83 -6.17
CA CYS A 71 -4.23 6.02 -5.15
C CYS A 71 -4.29 7.48 -4.70
N THR A 72 -3.92 8.43 -5.56
CA THR A 72 -4.07 9.84 -5.25
C THR A 72 -5.53 10.22 -5.09
N ALA A 73 -5.76 11.31 -4.35
CA ALA A 73 -7.09 11.86 -4.15
C ALA A 73 -7.77 12.29 -5.46
N LEU A 74 -6.98 12.79 -6.43
CA LEU A 74 -7.48 13.15 -7.75
C LEU A 74 -7.95 11.91 -8.50
N THR A 75 -7.09 10.89 -8.62
CA THR A 75 -7.45 9.62 -9.28
C THR A 75 -8.67 8.97 -8.64
N THR A 76 -8.77 9.02 -7.31
CA THR A 76 -9.96 8.54 -6.58
C THR A 76 -11.20 9.34 -6.92
N ALA A 77 -11.13 10.68 -6.93
CA ALA A 77 -12.27 11.54 -7.27
C ALA A 77 -12.72 11.35 -8.73
N THR A 78 -11.77 11.27 -9.68
CA THR A 78 -12.05 10.99 -11.10
C THR A 78 -12.72 9.63 -11.28
N ALA A 79 -12.23 8.59 -10.59
CA ALA A 79 -12.84 7.27 -10.65
C ALA A 79 -14.28 7.28 -10.11
N ILE A 80 -14.54 7.96 -9.00
CA ILE A 80 -15.90 8.11 -8.45
C ILE A 80 -16.80 8.86 -9.43
N PHE A 81 -16.29 9.95 -10.03
CA PHE A 81 -17.07 10.73 -10.99
C PHE A 81 -17.45 9.89 -12.21
N ASN A 82 -16.48 9.25 -12.84
CA ASN A 82 -16.70 8.48 -14.06
C ASN A 82 -17.57 7.24 -13.82
N ASN A 83 -17.30 6.49 -12.75
CA ASN A 83 -17.92 5.18 -12.55
C ASN A 83 -19.23 5.23 -11.76
N CYS A 84 -19.44 6.27 -10.94
CA CYS A 84 -20.63 6.39 -10.11
C CYS A 84 -21.49 7.58 -10.55
N ILE A 85 -20.95 8.80 -10.49
CA ILE A 85 -21.74 10.03 -10.68
C ILE A 85 -22.28 10.13 -12.10
N SER A 86 -21.45 9.82 -13.10
CA SER A 86 -21.83 9.87 -14.52
C SER A 86 -22.92 8.87 -14.89
N HIS A 87 -23.08 7.78 -14.12
CA HIS A 87 -24.03 6.70 -14.42
C HIS A 87 -25.28 6.74 -13.55
N TYR A 88 -25.17 7.18 -12.30
CA TYR A 88 -26.22 6.99 -11.28
C TYR A 88 -26.64 8.27 -10.55
N SER A 89 -26.12 9.44 -10.94
CA SER A 89 -26.33 10.76 -10.31
C SER A 89 -25.55 11.02 -9.00
N SER A 90 -25.57 12.27 -8.54
CA SER A 90 -24.77 12.70 -7.37
C SER A 90 -25.42 12.27 -6.05
N PRO A 91 -24.69 11.58 -5.14
CA PRO A 91 -25.25 11.17 -3.87
C PRO A 91 -25.40 12.36 -2.92
N LEU A 92 -26.47 12.36 -2.12
CA LEU A 92 -26.68 13.37 -1.07
C LEU A 92 -25.65 13.25 0.07
N ILE A 93 -25.21 12.02 0.38
CA ILE A 93 -24.27 11.73 1.45
C ILE A 93 -23.14 10.86 0.90
N CYS A 94 -21.89 11.26 1.16
CA CYS A 94 -20.70 10.49 0.83
C CYS A 94 -20.03 10.02 2.12
N THR A 95 -20.16 8.72 2.42
CA THR A 95 -19.52 8.10 3.58
C THR A 95 -18.20 7.48 3.15
N SER A 96 -17.09 7.89 3.74
CA SER A 96 -15.76 7.33 3.48
C SER A 96 -15.01 6.98 4.76
N ASP A 97 -14.03 6.09 4.63
CA ASP A 97 -13.03 5.89 5.68
C ASP A 97 -12.09 7.11 5.84
N GLN A 98 -11.12 6.98 6.74
CA GLN A 98 -10.10 8.00 6.99
C GLN A 98 -8.86 7.85 6.10
N GLY A 99 -8.98 7.20 4.94
CA GLY A 99 -7.92 7.08 3.95
C GLY A 99 -7.38 8.45 3.51
N PRO A 100 -6.06 8.57 3.25
CA PRO A 100 -5.43 9.84 2.89
C PRO A 100 -6.05 10.46 1.63
N GLN A 101 -6.43 9.65 0.64
CA GLN A 101 -7.11 10.07 -0.58
C GLN A 101 -8.43 10.79 -0.33
N PHE A 102 -9.13 10.43 0.74
CA PHE A 102 -10.40 11.03 1.13
C PHE A 102 -10.23 12.23 2.07
N ARG A 103 -9.08 12.39 2.72
CA ARG A 103 -8.78 13.52 3.61
C ARG A 103 -8.17 14.73 2.88
N ALA A 104 -7.66 14.51 1.67
CA ALA A 104 -7.05 15.54 0.85
C ALA A 104 -8.00 16.72 0.54
N THR A 105 -7.43 17.91 0.36
CA THR A 105 -8.16 19.14 0.03
C THR A 105 -8.97 19.00 -1.26
N ILE A 106 -8.39 18.36 -2.28
CA ILE A 106 -9.08 18.10 -3.55
C ILE A 106 -10.36 17.28 -3.36
N PHE A 107 -10.35 16.29 -2.46
CA PHE A 107 -11.52 15.47 -2.20
C PHE A 107 -12.62 16.26 -1.48
N LYS A 108 -12.25 17.21 -0.60
CA LYS A 108 -13.21 18.13 0.03
C LYS A 108 -13.86 19.06 -1.00
N ALA A 109 -13.06 19.58 -1.95
CA ALA A 109 -13.56 20.42 -3.04
C ALA A 109 -14.50 19.62 -3.94
N PHE A 110 -14.14 18.38 -4.27
CA PHE A 110 -14.98 17.45 -5.03
C PHE A 110 -16.33 17.19 -4.35
N THR A 111 -16.36 16.85 -3.05
CA THR A 111 -17.65 16.62 -2.35
C THR A 111 -18.50 17.89 -2.25
N ARG A 112 -17.88 19.08 -2.16
CA ARG A 112 -18.60 20.36 -2.20
C ARG A 112 -19.20 20.63 -3.58
N PHE A 113 -18.46 20.34 -4.64
CA PHE A 113 -18.94 20.47 -6.02
C PHE A 113 -20.16 19.58 -6.29
N LEU A 114 -20.16 18.37 -5.74
CA LEU A 114 -21.26 17.42 -5.84
C LEU A 114 -22.47 17.74 -4.94
N SER A 115 -22.38 18.80 -4.13
CA SER A 115 -23.34 19.12 -3.06
C SER A 115 -23.58 17.96 -2.08
N SER A 116 -22.62 17.03 -1.98
CA SER A 116 -22.70 15.87 -1.10
C SER A 116 -22.20 16.21 0.30
N HIS A 117 -22.98 15.87 1.32
CA HIS A 117 -22.51 15.93 2.69
C HIS A 117 -21.54 14.78 2.96
N LYS A 118 -20.28 15.11 3.30
CA LYS A 118 -19.29 14.08 3.61
C LYS A 118 -19.38 13.66 5.07
N THR A 119 -19.64 12.38 5.31
CA THR A 119 -19.60 11.76 6.63
C THR A 119 -18.40 10.81 6.73
N ARG A 120 -17.75 10.76 7.90
CA ARG A 120 -16.57 9.91 8.13
C ARG A 120 -16.93 8.74 9.02
N THR A 121 -16.42 7.56 8.71
CA THR A 121 -16.40 6.48 9.71
C THR A 121 -15.36 6.82 10.79
N SER A 122 -15.63 6.47 12.06
CA SER A 122 -14.62 6.63 13.09
C SER A 122 -13.47 5.63 12.82
N PRO A 123 -12.22 5.98 13.14
CA PRO A 123 -11.15 5.00 13.06
C PRO A 123 -11.49 3.91 14.08
N TYR A 124 -11.60 2.65 13.64
CA TYR A 124 -11.93 1.48 14.46
C TYR A 124 -13.42 1.19 14.77
N HIS A 125 -14.37 1.70 13.98
CA HIS A 125 -15.77 1.22 14.05
C HIS A 125 -16.20 0.48 12.76
N PRO A 126 -15.85 -0.81 12.63
CA PRO A 126 -16.12 -1.62 11.44
C PRO A 126 -17.61 -1.74 11.10
N ALA A 127 -18.52 -1.50 12.05
CA ALA A 127 -19.96 -1.54 11.79
C ALA A 127 -20.43 -0.44 10.82
N SER A 128 -19.85 0.77 10.87
CA SER A 128 -20.25 1.89 9.98
C SER A 128 -19.78 1.71 8.54
N ASN A 129 -18.71 0.94 8.33
CA ASN A 129 -18.24 0.54 7.00
C ASN A 129 -18.63 -0.91 6.67
N GLY A 130 -19.42 -1.55 7.54
CA GLY A 130 -19.61 -3.00 7.56
C GLY A 130 -20.41 -3.53 6.38
N ILE A 131 -21.17 -2.68 5.69
CA ILE A 131 -21.76 -3.03 4.40
C ILE A 131 -20.63 -3.15 3.37
N ILE A 132 -19.81 -2.12 3.17
CA ILE A 132 -18.71 -2.15 2.21
C ILE A 132 -17.73 -3.30 2.50
N GLU A 133 -17.41 -3.56 3.77
CA GLU A 133 -16.54 -4.67 4.17
C GLU A 133 -17.17 -6.03 3.85
N ARG A 134 -18.45 -6.24 4.17
CA ARG A 134 -19.17 -7.48 3.78
C ARG A 134 -19.25 -7.68 2.28
N TRP A 135 -19.37 -6.60 1.50
CA TRP A 135 -19.36 -6.68 0.05
C TRP A 135 -17.99 -7.09 -0.50
N HIS A 136 -16.88 -6.64 0.11
CA HIS A 136 -15.55 -7.10 -0.28
C HIS A 136 -15.33 -8.60 -0.01
N ASP A 137 -15.89 -9.15 1.07
CA ASP A 137 -15.80 -10.58 1.38
C ASP A 137 -16.64 -11.46 0.42
N MET A 138 -17.61 -10.87 -0.29
CA MET A 138 -18.51 -11.56 -1.22
C MET A 138 -18.03 -11.50 -2.69
N LEU A 139 -17.02 -10.68 -3.00
CA LEU A 139 -16.46 -10.59 -4.34
C LEU A 139 -15.38 -11.68 -4.51
N PRO A 140 -15.45 -12.50 -5.58
CA PRO A 140 -14.53 -13.63 -5.81
C PRO A 140 -13.10 -13.20 -6.12
#